data_AF-A0A3A0B6F0-F1
#
_entry.id   AF-A0A3A0B6F0-F1
#
_cell.length_a   1.000
_cell.length_b   1.000
_cell.length_c   1.000
_cell.angle_alpha   90.00
_cell.angle_beta   90.00
_cell.angle_gamma   90.00
#
_symmetry.space_group_name_H-M   'P 1'
#
loop_
_entity.id
_entity.type
_entity.pdbx_description
1 polymer ?
#
loop_
_entity_poly.entity_id
_entity_poly.type
_entity_poly.pdbx_seq_one_letter_code
_entity_poly.pdbx_strand_id
1 'polypeptide(L)'
;MGQRTLAFRIYHFRPPAWRTPAALHVQTGVLVLGSLIWLAIYGWLAVRLWAVGPAGAGMAEALLGLLAVVTGVPVVLGWWHILRRWRARLRGGAWPALSLAQVRALSPAEFEDYVAQRIFARQGYSVENTPDVKDGGVDILVADAHGRRAVVQCKRYRGTVGESVVRDLYGTMIHNEALMAYLVTTGSISEAARRWAAGKPIGLIDGPRLVALSHAEPPAGA
;
A
#
# COMPACT_ATOMS: atom_id res chain seq x y z
N MET A 1 -44.38 16.04 15.95
CA MET A 1 -43.08 16.72 16.08
C MET A 1 -42.15 15.81 16.86
N GLY A 2 -41.37 14.97 16.17
CA GLY A 2 -40.50 13.98 16.81
C GLY A 2 -39.26 13.81 15.94
N GLN A 3 -38.12 14.26 16.46
CA GLN A 3 -36.88 14.33 15.72
C GLN A 3 -36.40 12.92 15.35
N ARG A 4 -36.32 12.65 14.04
CA ARG A 4 -35.59 11.51 13.50
C ARG A 4 -34.11 11.80 13.62
N THR A 5 -33.51 11.37 14.73
CA THR A 5 -32.05 11.33 14.88
C THR A 5 -31.53 10.29 13.89
N LEU A 6 -31.09 10.76 12.71
CA LEU A 6 -30.36 9.96 11.74
C LEU A 6 -29.05 9.54 12.40
N ALA A 7 -29.06 8.36 13.01
CA ALA A 7 -27.86 7.70 13.48
C ALA A 7 -26.96 7.48 12.27
N PHE A 8 -25.96 8.35 12.12
CA PHE A 8 -24.84 8.18 11.21
C PHE A 8 -24.27 6.78 11.46
N ARG A 9 -24.56 5.83 10.56
CA ARG A 9 -23.79 4.58 10.46
C ARG A 9 -22.40 4.96 9.97
N ILE A 10 -21.57 5.44 10.89
CA ILE A 10 -20.12 5.32 10.77
C ILE A 10 -19.90 3.81 10.75
N TYR A 11 -19.70 3.23 9.57
CA TYR A 11 -19.41 1.81 9.45
C TYR A 11 -18.11 1.55 10.22
N HIS A 12 -18.24 1.10 11.46
CA HIS A 12 -17.20 0.43 12.22
C HIS A 12 -16.89 -0.85 11.45
N PHE A 13 -15.94 -0.76 10.53
CA PHE A 13 -15.35 -1.92 9.91
C PHE A 13 -14.74 -2.76 11.02
N ARG A 14 -15.42 -3.85 11.36
CA ARG A 14 -14.85 -4.89 12.22
C ARG A 14 -13.72 -5.58 11.46
N PRO A 15 -12.59 -5.90 12.10
CA PRO A 15 -11.67 -6.87 11.53
C PRO A 15 -12.42 -8.18 11.32
N PRO A 16 -12.37 -8.78 10.13
CA PRO A 16 -12.92 -10.11 9.91
C PRO A 16 -12.03 -11.17 10.57
N ALA A 17 -12.67 -12.10 11.26
CA ALA A 17 -12.10 -13.42 11.48
C ALA A 17 -11.93 -14.11 10.12
N TRP A 18 -10.89 -14.92 9.96
CA TRP A 18 -10.58 -15.75 8.78
C TRP A 18 -9.97 -15.00 7.56
N ARG A 19 -8.73 -15.38 7.20
CA ARG A 19 -7.92 -14.84 6.09
C ARG A 19 -7.98 -15.78 4.88
N THR A 20 -8.26 -15.27 3.68
CA THR A 20 -8.03 -16.01 2.41
C THR A 20 -6.97 -15.33 1.55
N PRO A 21 -5.86 -16.01 1.19
CA PRO A 21 -4.79 -15.42 0.38
C PRO A 21 -4.92 -15.80 -1.11
N ALA A 22 -5.69 -15.05 -1.91
CA ALA A 22 -5.99 -15.48 -3.29
C ALA A 22 -5.13 -14.83 -4.40
N ALA A 23 -4.72 -13.56 -4.30
CA ALA A 23 -4.08 -12.88 -5.43
C ALA A 23 -2.54 -13.01 -5.49
N LEU A 24 -1.87 -13.17 -4.33
CA LEU A 24 -0.40 -13.15 -4.27
C LEU A 24 0.26 -14.39 -4.87
N HIS A 25 -0.40 -15.55 -4.75
CA HIS A 25 0.16 -16.85 -5.11
C HIS A 25 0.42 -16.99 -6.61
N VAL A 26 -0.43 -16.40 -7.45
CA VAL A 26 -0.33 -16.51 -8.92
C VAL A 26 0.86 -15.72 -9.47
N GLN A 27 1.08 -14.48 -8.98
CA GLN A 27 2.19 -13.64 -9.44
C GLN A 27 3.55 -14.16 -8.96
N THR A 28 3.63 -14.72 -7.74
CA THR A 28 4.86 -15.37 -7.26
C THR A 28 5.18 -16.64 -8.04
N GLY A 29 4.18 -17.40 -8.49
CA GLY A 29 4.39 -18.62 -9.27
C GLY A 29 5.04 -18.36 -10.63
N VAL A 30 4.59 -17.34 -11.36
CA VAL A 30 5.14 -16.96 -12.67
C VAL A 30 6.60 -16.51 -12.56
N LEU A 31 6.95 -15.74 -11.52
CA LEU A 31 8.33 -15.28 -11.30
C LEU A 31 9.27 -16.40 -10.87
N VAL A 32 8.80 -17.36 -10.05
CA VAL A 32 9.58 -18.55 -9.70
C VAL A 32 9.89 -19.37 -10.95
N LEU A 33 8.89 -19.64 -11.79
CA LEU A 33 9.07 -20.39 -13.03
C LEU A 33 10.05 -19.68 -13.98
N GLY A 34 9.89 -18.36 -14.18
CA GLY A 34 10.81 -17.55 -14.98
C GLY A 34 12.24 -17.57 -14.44
N SER A 35 12.43 -17.57 -13.12
CA SER A 35 13.75 -17.61 -12.49
C SER A 35 14.43 -18.97 -12.63
N LEU A 36 13.67 -20.07 -12.55
CA LEU A 36 14.20 -21.42 -12.75
C LEU A 36 14.66 -21.64 -14.18
N ILE A 37 13.88 -21.19 -15.17
CA ILE A 37 14.26 -21.24 -16.59
C ILE A 37 15.54 -20.43 -16.82
N TRP A 38 15.62 -19.23 -16.23
CA TRP A 38 16.78 -18.36 -16.36
C TRP A 38 18.05 -18.95 -15.75
N LEU A 39 17.97 -19.55 -14.56
CA LEU A 39 19.09 -20.26 -13.92
C LEU A 39 19.55 -21.48 -14.72
N ALA A 40 18.63 -22.22 -15.34
CA ALA A 40 18.97 -23.36 -16.19
C ALA A 40 19.76 -22.94 -17.44
N ILE A 41 19.38 -21.83 -18.09
CA ILE A 41 20.10 -21.26 -19.24
C ILE A 41 21.51 -20.83 -18.84
N TYR A 42 21.67 -20.14 -17.70
CA TYR A 42 22.98 -19.73 -17.20
C TYR A 42 23.86 -20.92 -16.82
N GLY A 43 23.30 -21.92 -16.15
CA GLY A 43 24.02 -23.15 -15.78
C GLY A 43 24.52 -23.90 -17.01
N TRP A 44 23.70 -24.04 -18.04
CA TRP A 44 24.11 -24.66 -19.30
C TRP A 44 25.20 -23.87 -20.03
N LEU A 45 25.05 -22.55 -20.13
CA LEU A 45 26.04 -21.69 -20.79
C LEU A 45 27.39 -21.73 -20.05
N ALA A 46 27.38 -21.76 -18.71
CA ALA A 46 28.58 -21.86 -17.89
C ALA A 46 29.31 -23.20 -18.08
N VAL A 47 28.58 -24.33 -18.03
CA VAL A 47 29.17 -25.67 -18.28
C VAL A 47 29.76 -25.76 -19.69
N ARG A 48 29.08 -25.19 -20.68
CA ARG A 48 29.53 -25.22 -22.07
C ARG A 48 30.77 -24.35 -22.29
N LEU A 49 30.81 -23.14 -21.75
CA LEU A 49 31.99 -22.26 -21.85
C LEU A 49 33.18 -22.81 -21.07
N TRP A 50 32.95 -23.55 -19.97
CA TRP A 50 34.01 -24.30 -19.30
C TRP A 50 34.53 -25.43 -20.20
N ALA A 51 33.64 -26.23 -20.78
CA ALA A 51 34.02 -27.39 -21.60
C ALA A 51 34.77 -27.01 -22.90
N VAL A 52 34.36 -25.93 -23.58
CA VAL A 52 34.88 -25.56 -24.91
C VAL A 52 35.82 -24.34 -24.86
N GLY A 53 35.86 -23.63 -23.73
CA GLY A 53 36.60 -22.37 -23.58
C GLY A 53 35.94 -21.19 -24.31
N PRO A 54 36.26 -19.94 -23.95
CA PRO A 54 35.68 -18.75 -24.56
C PRO A 54 36.03 -18.58 -26.04
N ALA A 55 37.17 -19.14 -26.49
CA ALA A 55 37.57 -19.15 -27.89
C ALA A 55 36.75 -20.11 -28.77
N GLY A 56 36.01 -21.04 -28.16
CA GLY A 56 35.09 -21.95 -28.85
C GLY A 56 33.63 -21.46 -28.87
N ALA A 57 33.35 -20.28 -28.33
CA ALA A 57 32.03 -19.67 -28.36
C ALA A 57 31.78 -19.03 -29.73
N GLY A 58 30.73 -19.46 -30.42
CA GLY A 58 30.28 -18.86 -31.68
C GLY A 58 29.23 -17.78 -31.47
N MET A 59 28.62 -17.36 -32.58
CA MET A 59 27.61 -16.31 -32.60
C MET A 59 26.33 -16.70 -31.84
N ALA A 60 25.97 -17.99 -31.81
CA ALA A 60 24.80 -18.46 -31.09
C ALA A 60 24.92 -18.28 -29.57
N GLU A 61 26.11 -18.52 -29.02
CA GLU A 61 26.43 -18.39 -27.61
C GLU A 61 26.46 -16.93 -27.18
N ALA A 62 26.99 -16.05 -28.04
CA ALA A 62 26.96 -14.61 -27.84
C ALA A 62 25.51 -14.06 -27.85
N LEU A 63 24.69 -14.50 -28.80
CA LEU A 63 23.28 -14.11 -28.89
C LEU A 63 22.45 -14.63 -27.71
N LEU A 64 22.70 -15.87 -27.27
CA LEU A 64 22.05 -16.43 -26.07
C LEU A 64 22.47 -15.68 -24.79
N GLY A 65 23.75 -15.32 -24.65
CA GLY A 65 24.24 -14.51 -23.54
C GLY A 65 23.58 -13.12 -23.50
N LEU A 66 23.46 -12.46 -24.66
CA LEU A 66 22.77 -11.18 -24.77
C LEU A 66 21.28 -11.30 -24.40
N LEU A 67 20.60 -12.32 -24.93
CA LEU A 67 19.19 -12.59 -24.63
C LEU A 67 18.98 -12.88 -23.14
N ALA A 68 19.90 -13.61 -22.50
CA ALA A 68 19.85 -13.90 -21.07
C ALA A 68 19.99 -12.63 -20.22
N VAL A 69 20.86 -11.69 -20.60
CA VAL A 69 20.97 -10.39 -19.92
C VAL A 69 19.69 -9.57 -20.09
N VAL A 70 19.15 -9.49 -21.31
CA VAL A 70 17.94 -8.71 -21.60
C VAL A 70 16.72 -9.26 -20.85
N THR A 71 16.57 -10.58 -20.80
CA THR A 71 15.46 -11.25 -20.09
C THR A 71 15.65 -11.32 -18.57
N GLY A 72 16.90 -11.26 -18.09
CA GLY A 72 17.22 -11.21 -16.66
C GLY A 72 16.79 -9.92 -15.99
N VAL A 73 16.84 -8.78 -16.70
CA VAL A 73 16.44 -7.48 -16.14
C VAL A 73 14.98 -7.48 -15.67
N PRO A 74 13.97 -7.89 -16.47
CA PRO A 74 12.59 -8.03 -15.99
C PRO A 74 12.42 -8.97 -14.80
N VAL A 75 13.15 -10.08 -14.74
CA VAL A 75 13.09 -11.04 -13.61
C VAL A 75 13.63 -10.41 -12.33
N VAL A 76 14.78 -9.73 -12.42
CA VAL A 76 15.38 -9.00 -11.29
C VAL A 76 14.50 -7.85 -10.85
N LEU A 77 13.96 -7.06 -11.78
CA LEU A 77 13.01 -5.97 -11.47
C LEU A 77 11.71 -6.51 -10.86
N GLY A 78 11.21 -7.65 -11.36
CA GLY A 78 10.04 -8.35 -10.82
C GLY A 78 10.26 -8.82 -9.39
N TRP A 79 11.38 -9.49 -9.11
CA TRP A 79 11.77 -9.88 -7.76
C TRP A 79 12.05 -8.68 -6.86
N TRP A 80 12.68 -7.62 -7.37
CA TRP A 80 12.90 -6.38 -6.64
C TRP A 80 11.57 -5.74 -6.24
N HIS A 81 10.59 -5.72 -7.14
CA HIS A 81 9.25 -5.20 -6.88
C HIS A 81 8.50 -6.05 -5.85
N ILE A 82 8.50 -7.38 -6.02
CA ILE A 82 7.92 -8.30 -5.04
C ILE A 82 8.62 -8.20 -3.70
N LEU A 83 9.95 -8.19 -3.65
CA LEU A 83 10.73 -8.07 -2.42
C LEU A 83 10.57 -6.70 -1.78
N ARG A 84 10.36 -5.62 -2.53
CA ARG A 84 10.00 -4.31 -1.95
C ARG A 84 8.62 -4.34 -1.30
N ARG A 85 7.62 -4.93 -1.97
CA ARG A 85 6.27 -5.13 -1.41
C ARG A 85 6.28 -6.08 -0.20
N TRP A 86 7.01 -7.19 -0.29
CA TRP A 86 7.20 -8.14 0.78
C TRP A 86 8.03 -7.55 1.91
N ARG A 87 9.07 -6.77 1.64
CA ARG A 87 9.82 -6.01 2.67
C ARG A 87 8.95 -4.94 3.30
N ALA A 88 8.02 -4.29 2.60
CA ALA A 88 7.07 -3.38 3.26
C ALA A 88 6.09 -4.15 4.18
N ARG A 89 5.70 -5.37 3.81
CA ARG A 89 4.86 -6.25 4.65
C ARG A 89 5.61 -6.93 5.79
N LEU A 90 6.88 -7.30 5.58
CA LEU A 90 7.78 -7.92 6.55
C LEU A 90 8.48 -6.88 7.43
N ARG A 91 8.65 -5.65 6.95
CA ARG A 91 8.76 -4.44 7.78
C ARG A 91 7.38 -4.12 8.36
N GLY A 92 6.74 -5.12 8.96
CA GLY A 92 6.07 -4.93 10.24
C GLY A 92 7.11 -4.54 11.29
N GLY A 93 7.90 -3.48 11.03
CA GLY A 93 8.43 -2.68 12.10
C GLY A 93 7.19 -2.11 12.73
N ALA A 94 6.78 -2.69 13.86
CA ALA A 94 5.64 -2.21 14.61
C ALA A 94 5.97 -0.77 14.99
N TRP A 95 5.55 0.18 14.14
CA TRP A 95 5.67 1.59 14.42
C TRP A 95 5.13 1.76 15.85
N PRO A 96 5.91 2.33 16.78
CA PRO A 96 5.40 2.57 18.10
C PRO A 96 4.26 3.58 18.00
N ALA A 97 3.47 3.72 19.08
CA ALA A 97 2.57 4.87 19.14
C ALA A 97 3.43 6.13 19.20
N LEU A 98 3.36 6.96 18.15
CA LEU A 98 4.09 8.21 18.08
C LEU A 98 3.21 9.38 18.51
N SER A 99 3.81 10.32 19.22
CA SER A 99 3.22 11.64 19.49
C SER A 99 3.07 12.45 18.20
N LEU A 100 2.20 13.47 18.21
CA LEU A 100 1.98 14.34 17.04
C LEU A 100 3.27 14.99 16.54
N ALA A 101 4.17 15.40 17.45
CA ALA A 101 5.44 16.00 17.11
C ALA A 101 6.36 15.03 16.36
N GLN A 102 6.43 13.77 16.81
CA GLN A 102 7.21 12.72 16.15
C GLN A 102 6.62 12.36 14.78
N VAL A 103 5.30 12.23 14.67
CA VAL A 103 4.65 11.96 13.38
C VAL A 103 4.90 13.09 12.37
N ARG A 104 4.92 14.35 12.82
CA ARG A 104 5.26 15.50 11.96
C ARG A 104 6.74 15.52 11.52
N ALA A 105 7.63 14.88 12.27
CA ALA A 105 9.05 14.79 11.96
C ALA A 105 9.35 13.71 10.90
N LEU A 106 8.48 12.72 10.73
CA LEU A 106 8.60 11.69 9.69
C LEU A 106 8.63 12.32 8.29
N SER A 107 9.41 11.76 7.37
CA SER A 107 9.32 12.08 5.95
C SER A 107 7.93 11.76 5.38
N PRO A 108 7.53 12.30 4.21
CA PRO A 108 6.24 11.97 3.60
C PRO A 108 6.00 10.47 3.43
N ALA A 109 7.00 9.74 2.91
CA ALA A 109 6.91 8.29 2.72
C ALA A 109 6.82 7.52 4.05
N GLU A 110 7.55 7.95 5.08
CA GLU A 110 7.44 7.35 6.42
C GLU A 110 6.10 7.66 7.08
N PHE A 111 5.51 8.83 6.82
CA PHE A 111 4.18 9.17 7.32
C PHE A 111 3.10 8.29 6.68
N GLU A 112 3.15 8.10 5.36
CA GLU A 112 2.26 7.18 4.64
C GLU A 112 2.41 5.75 5.17
N ASP A 113 3.64 5.26 5.31
CA ASP A 113 3.90 3.93 5.87
C ASP A 113 3.42 3.80 7.33
N TYR A 114 3.65 4.83 8.15
CA TYR A 114 3.14 4.89 9.52
C TYR A 114 1.61 4.79 9.55
N VAL A 115 0.90 5.55 8.71
CA VAL A 115 -0.57 5.49 8.62
C VAL A 115 -1.01 4.11 8.16
N ALA A 116 -0.41 3.57 7.09
CA ALA A 116 -0.73 2.25 6.58
C ALA A 116 -0.57 1.18 7.66
N GLN A 117 0.58 1.13 8.32
CA GLN A 117 0.92 0.04 9.23
C GLN A 117 0.32 0.23 10.63
N ARG A 118 0.48 1.40 11.25
CA ARG A 118 0.04 1.66 12.65
C ARG A 118 -1.46 1.82 12.75
N ILE A 119 -2.08 2.47 11.78
CA ILE A 119 -3.50 2.82 11.85
C ILE A 119 -4.35 1.74 11.19
N PHE A 120 -4.05 1.36 9.95
CA PHE A 120 -4.90 0.41 9.20
C PHE A 120 -4.47 -1.05 9.37
N ALA A 121 -3.22 -1.42 9.15
CA ALA A 121 -2.80 -2.82 9.20
C ALA A 121 -3.02 -3.45 10.60
N ARG A 122 -2.76 -2.71 11.67
CA ARG A 122 -3.05 -3.13 13.06
C ARG A 122 -4.55 -3.37 13.32
N GLN A 123 -5.44 -2.75 12.54
CA GLN A 123 -6.88 -2.99 12.60
C GLN A 123 -7.33 -4.16 11.70
N GLY A 124 -6.40 -4.91 11.09
CA GLY A 124 -6.70 -6.10 10.29
C GLY A 124 -6.94 -5.85 8.81
N TYR A 125 -6.68 -4.63 8.31
CA TYR A 125 -6.78 -4.33 6.88
C TYR A 125 -5.54 -4.80 6.13
N SER A 126 -5.74 -5.24 4.89
CA SER A 126 -4.65 -5.34 3.92
C SER A 126 -4.33 -3.94 3.41
N VAL A 127 -3.06 -3.56 3.47
CA VAL A 127 -2.59 -2.25 3.02
C VAL A 127 -1.66 -2.42 1.82
N GLU A 128 -1.87 -1.60 0.80
CA GLU A 128 -0.99 -1.45 -0.34
C GLU A 128 -0.66 0.04 -0.50
N ASN A 129 0.59 0.40 -0.17
CA ASN A 129 1.09 1.73 -0.48
C ASN A 129 1.16 1.85 -2.00
N THR A 130 0.70 2.97 -2.55
CA THR A 130 0.71 3.24 -3.99
C THR A 130 1.70 4.37 -4.28
N PRO A 131 3.02 4.09 -4.38
CA PRO A 131 4.04 5.14 -4.51
C PRO A 131 3.91 5.99 -5.78
N ASP A 132 3.19 5.51 -6.80
CA ASP A 132 3.30 6.02 -8.18
C ASP A 132 2.00 6.47 -8.82
N VAL A 133 0.91 6.63 -8.07
CA VAL A 133 -0.31 7.22 -8.66
C VAL A 133 -0.20 8.74 -8.63
N LYS A 134 0.56 9.27 -9.61
CA LYS A 134 0.61 10.69 -9.98
C LYS A 134 -0.77 11.26 -10.34
N ASP A 135 -1.78 10.41 -10.52
CA ASP A 135 -3.12 10.78 -10.96
C ASP A 135 -4.12 10.72 -9.79
N GLY A 136 -4.21 11.80 -9.01
CA GLY A 136 -5.38 12.04 -8.14
C GLY A 136 -5.19 11.86 -6.63
N GLY A 137 -3.96 11.62 -6.15
CA GLY A 137 -3.62 11.77 -4.72
C GLY A 137 -4.11 10.66 -3.78
N VAL A 138 -4.14 9.40 -4.25
CA VAL A 138 -4.23 8.21 -3.38
C VAL A 138 -2.83 7.82 -2.92
N ASP A 139 -2.61 7.79 -1.62
CA ASP A 139 -1.32 7.41 -1.06
C ASP A 139 -1.33 5.93 -0.62
N ILE A 140 -2.48 5.45 -0.13
CA ILE A 140 -2.64 4.06 0.34
C ILE A 140 -4.00 3.51 -0.13
N LEU A 141 -3.98 2.29 -0.66
CA LEU A 141 -5.17 1.48 -0.86
C LEU A 141 -5.30 0.50 0.32
N VAL A 142 -6.47 0.49 0.95
CA VAL A 142 -6.78 -0.46 2.02
C VAL A 142 -7.95 -1.33 1.61
N ALA A 143 -7.87 -2.61 1.97
CA ALA A 143 -8.96 -3.56 1.77
C ALA A 143 -9.25 -4.28 3.08
N ASP A 144 -10.53 -4.46 3.38
CA ASP A 144 -10.92 -5.41 4.41
C ASP A 144 -10.80 -6.85 3.87
N ALA A 145 -11.00 -7.87 4.72
CA ALA A 145 -10.90 -9.25 4.22
C ALA A 145 -12.11 -9.71 3.39
N HIS A 146 -13.17 -8.89 3.26
CA HIS A 146 -14.22 -9.12 2.27
C HIS A 146 -13.86 -8.55 0.90
N GLY A 147 -12.67 -7.94 0.75
CA GLY A 147 -12.21 -7.31 -0.48
C GLY A 147 -12.81 -5.94 -0.75
N ARG A 148 -13.53 -5.35 0.21
CA ARG A 148 -14.09 -4.00 0.07
C ARG A 148 -12.95 -2.99 0.19
N ARG A 149 -12.82 -2.13 -0.82
CA ARG A 149 -11.70 -1.19 -0.96
C ARG A 149 -12.03 0.17 -0.39
N ALA A 150 -11.02 0.78 0.23
CA ALA A 150 -11.00 2.18 0.62
C ALA A 150 -9.72 2.85 0.08
N VAL A 151 -9.84 4.12 -0.30
CA VAL A 151 -8.69 4.97 -0.60
C VAL A 151 -8.31 5.77 0.62
N VAL A 152 -7.02 5.97 0.86
CA VAL A 152 -6.52 6.81 1.94
C VAL A 152 -5.60 7.87 1.34
N GLN A 153 -5.85 9.12 1.72
CA GLN A 153 -5.00 10.25 1.39
C GLN A 153 -4.39 10.82 2.66
N CYS A 154 -3.06 10.91 2.66
CA CYS A 154 -2.21 11.38 3.72
C CYS A 154 -1.74 12.82 3.43
N LYS A 155 -2.06 13.75 4.34
CA LYS A 155 -1.60 15.14 4.28
C LYS A 155 -0.75 15.46 5.52
N ARG A 156 0.57 15.32 5.42
CA ARG A 156 1.52 15.76 6.46
C ARG A 156 1.61 17.29 6.49
N TYR A 157 0.62 17.93 7.12
CA TYR A 157 0.42 19.38 7.15
C TYR A 157 0.53 19.93 8.58
N ARG A 158 0.99 21.19 8.69
CA ARG A 158 0.96 21.95 9.96
C ARG A 158 -0.30 22.81 10.12
N GLY A 159 -0.94 23.18 9.00
CA GLY A 159 -2.14 24.02 8.97
C GLY A 159 -3.45 23.24 8.93
N THR A 160 -4.51 23.93 8.52
CA THR A 160 -5.87 23.39 8.40
C THR A 160 -6.13 22.87 6.99
N VAL A 161 -6.62 21.64 6.86
CA VAL A 161 -7.10 21.09 5.58
C VAL A 161 -8.49 21.66 5.26
N GLY A 162 -8.62 22.22 4.06
CA GLY A 162 -9.85 22.84 3.56
C GLY A 162 -10.78 21.85 2.85
N GLU A 163 -11.98 22.33 2.50
CA GLU A 163 -13.02 21.54 1.84
C GLU A 163 -12.60 21.02 0.47
N SER A 164 -11.80 21.78 -0.28
CA SER A 164 -11.33 21.39 -1.62
C SER A 164 -10.63 20.03 -1.60
N VAL A 165 -9.74 19.80 -0.63
CA VAL A 165 -9.01 18.53 -0.50
C VAL A 165 -9.97 17.36 -0.26
N VAL A 166 -11.00 17.56 0.56
CA VAL A 166 -12.01 16.51 0.83
C VAL A 166 -12.86 16.24 -0.41
N ARG A 167 -13.16 17.27 -1.20
CA ARG A 167 -13.89 17.14 -2.46
C ARG A 167 -13.08 16.37 -3.50
N ASP A 168 -11.80 16.68 -3.63
CA ASP A 168 -10.89 15.99 -4.54
C ASP A 168 -10.78 14.51 -4.15
N LEU A 169 -10.60 14.24 -2.85
CA LEU A 169 -10.56 12.87 -2.31
C LEU A 169 -11.84 12.08 -2.64
N TYR A 170 -13.01 12.70 -2.60
CA TYR A 170 -14.25 12.05 -2.97
C TYR A 170 -14.31 11.68 -4.46
N GLY A 171 -13.82 12.56 -5.34
CA GLY A 171 -13.67 12.25 -6.76
C GLY A 171 -12.73 11.06 -6.97
N THR A 172 -11.60 11.07 -6.27
CA THR A 172 -10.61 9.99 -6.29
C THR A 172 -11.18 8.66 -5.79
N MET A 173 -12.01 8.67 -4.76
CA MET A 173 -12.71 7.49 -4.26
C MET A 173 -13.60 6.86 -5.33
N ILE A 174 -14.40 7.68 -6.02
CA ILE A 174 -15.29 7.22 -7.09
C ILE A 174 -14.47 6.67 -8.26
N HIS A 175 -13.42 7.39 -8.67
CA HIS A 175 -12.53 6.97 -9.75
C HIS A 175 -11.89 5.60 -9.48
N ASN A 176 -11.54 5.31 -8.22
CA ASN A 176 -10.95 4.04 -7.81
C ASN A 176 -11.98 2.94 -7.49
N GLU A 177 -13.27 3.19 -7.71
CA GLU A 177 -14.39 2.30 -7.33
C GLU A 177 -14.32 1.87 -5.85
N ALA A 178 -13.81 2.75 -5.00
CA ALA A 178 -13.69 2.50 -3.57
C ALA A 178 -15.01 2.81 -2.88
N LEU A 179 -15.37 1.98 -1.89
CA LEU A 179 -16.60 2.16 -1.13
C LEU A 179 -16.48 3.29 -0.10
N MET A 180 -15.26 3.62 0.29
CA MET A 180 -14.95 4.60 1.32
C MET A 180 -13.64 5.33 1.03
N ALA A 181 -13.49 6.52 1.58
CA ALA A 181 -12.25 7.27 1.57
C ALA A 181 -11.85 7.68 3.00
N TYR A 182 -10.54 7.84 3.24
CA TYR A 182 -10.02 8.39 4.48
C TYR A 182 -9.06 9.55 4.18
N LEU A 183 -9.32 10.70 4.77
CA LEU A 183 -8.34 11.79 4.84
C LEU A 183 -7.62 11.71 6.18
N VAL A 184 -6.31 11.52 6.15
CA VAL A 184 -5.46 11.47 7.35
C VAL A 184 -4.48 12.63 7.32
N THR A 185 -4.45 13.45 8.37
CA THR A 185 -3.55 14.61 8.43
C THR A 185 -2.91 14.78 9.80
N THR A 186 -1.69 15.33 9.82
CA THR A 186 -1.03 15.81 11.05
C THR A 186 -1.50 17.20 11.48
N GLY A 187 -2.35 17.84 10.68
CA GLY A 187 -2.92 19.17 10.91
C GLY A 187 -4.33 19.09 11.50
N SER A 188 -5.08 20.18 11.36
CA SER A 188 -6.52 20.24 11.67
C SER A 188 -7.34 20.14 10.39
N ILE A 189 -8.64 19.88 10.52
CA ILE A 189 -9.58 19.85 9.40
C ILE A 189 -10.64 20.93 9.65
N SER A 190 -10.90 21.76 8.63
CA SER A 190 -11.82 22.89 8.76
C SER A 190 -13.26 22.44 8.99
N GLU A 191 -14.06 23.30 9.60
CA GLU A 191 -15.48 22.99 9.82
C GLU A 191 -16.25 22.87 8.49
N ALA A 192 -15.88 23.66 7.49
CA ALA A 192 -16.45 23.53 6.14
C ALA A 192 -16.15 22.15 5.54
N ALA A 193 -14.92 21.66 5.67
CA ALA A 193 -14.53 20.33 5.23
C ALA A 193 -15.29 19.21 5.97
N ARG A 194 -15.50 19.36 7.29
CA ARG A 194 -16.30 18.42 8.10
C ARG A 194 -17.77 18.40 7.68
N ARG A 195 -18.38 19.58 7.52
CA ARG A 195 -19.77 19.71 7.02
C ARG A 195 -19.92 19.13 5.63
N TRP A 196 -18.94 19.32 4.76
CA TRP A 196 -18.97 18.74 3.42
C TRP A 196 -18.84 17.22 3.45
N ALA A 197 -17.96 16.66 4.30
CA ALA A 197 -17.83 15.22 4.47
C ALA A 197 -19.06 14.56 5.13
N ALA A 198 -19.86 15.33 5.86
CA ALA A 198 -21.04 14.80 6.55
C ALA A 198 -21.99 14.10 5.55
N GLY A 199 -22.37 12.87 5.88
CA GLY A 199 -23.28 12.02 5.12
C GLY A 199 -22.62 11.29 3.96
N LYS A 200 -21.32 11.53 3.72
CA LYS A 200 -20.55 10.88 2.66
C LYS A 200 -19.71 9.73 3.24
N PRO A 201 -19.33 8.75 2.41
CA PRO A 201 -18.44 7.65 2.79
C PRO A 201 -16.97 8.13 2.96
N ILE A 202 -16.74 9.18 3.75
CA ILE A 202 -15.43 9.79 3.97
C ILE A 202 -15.14 9.86 5.46
N GLY A 203 -14.09 9.15 5.90
CA GLY A 203 -13.53 9.25 7.23
C GLY A 203 -12.51 10.39 7.32
N LEU A 204 -12.61 11.21 8.36
CA LEU A 204 -11.69 12.32 8.62
C LEU A 204 -10.88 12.03 9.88
N ILE A 205 -9.55 11.99 9.74
CA ILE A 205 -8.61 11.73 10.84
C ILE A 205 -7.64 12.92 10.92
N ASP A 206 -7.88 13.81 11.86
CA ASP A 206 -6.99 14.94 12.17
C ASP A 206 -5.83 14.54 13.09
N GLY A 207 -4.91 15.46 13.35
CA GLY A 207 -3.72 15.20 14.17
C GLY A 207 -4.03 14.62 15.55
N PRO A 208 -4.94 15.22 16.35
CA PRO A 208 -5.34 14.65 17.63
C PRO A 208 -5.96 13.26 17.51
N ARG A 209 -6.86 13.03 16.53
CA ARG A 209 -7.48 11.72 16.33
C ARG A 209 -6.48 10.67 15.87
N LEU A 210 -5.52 11.04 15.04
CA LEU A 210 -4.44 10.16 14.58
C LEU A 210 -3.61 9.65 15.76
N VAL A 211 -3.24 10.53 16.69
CA VAL A 211 -2.52 10.13 17.92
C VAL A 211 -3.41 9.24 18.79
N ALA A 212 -4.67 9.59 18.99
CA ALA A 212 -5.57 8.75 19.77
C ALA A 212 -5.69 7.32 19.18
N LEU A 213 -5.80 7.20 17.86
CA LEU A 213 -5.83 5.91 17.16
C LEU A 213 -4.50 5.16 17.23
N SER A 214 -3.36 5.86 17.25
CA SER A 214 -2.06 5.21 17.37
C SER A 214 -1.84 4.59 18.74
N HIS A 215 -2.35 5.21 19.80
CA HIS A 215 -2.26 4.74 21.18
C HIS A 215 -3.34 3.73 21.55
N ALA A 216 -4.47 3.72 20.84
CA ALA A 216 -5.53 2.75 21.06
C ALA A 216 -5.03 1.31 20.83
N GLU A 217 -5.46 0.41 21.70
CA GLU A 217 -5.34 -1.02 21.44
C GLU A 217 -6.26 -1.37 20.26
N PRO A 218 -5.80 -2.21 19.33
CA PRO A 218 -6.70 -2.76 18.33
C PRO A 218 -7.81 -3.53 19.07
N PRO A 219 -9.05 -3.50 18.57
CA PRO A 219 -10.15 -4.19 19.22
C PRO A 219 -9.75 -5.64 19.48
N ALA A 220 -9.80 -6.05 20.76
CA ALA A 220 -9.53 -7.43 21.16
C ALA A 220 -10.43 -8.35 20.33
N GLY A 221 -9.83 -9.43 19.81
CA GLY A 221 -10.47 -10.33 18.86
C GLY A 221 -11.89 -10.69 19.25
N ALA A 222 -12.81 -10.49 18.30
CA ALA A 222 -14.18 -11.00 18.31
C ALA A 222 -14.36 -11.90 17.09
#